data_AF-A0A1R1B123-F1
#
_entry.id   AF-A0A1R1B123-F1
#
_cell.length_a   1.000
_cell.length_b   1.000
_cell.length_c   1.000
_cell.angle_alpha   90.00
_cell.angle_beta   90.00
_cell.angle_gamma   90.00
#
_symmetry.space_group_name_H-M   'P 1'
#
loop_
_entity.id
_entity.type
_entity.pdbx_description
1 polymer ?
#
loop_
_entity_poly.entity_id
_entity_poly.type
_entity_poly.pdbx_seq_one_letter_code
_entity_poly.pdbx_strand_id
1 'polypeptide(L)'
;MLTDDIILDKLQQFVSGDSVQRQSMKTSLANYILSSGETLIAANWIVSYIASLCHDKQNKGFFTLVNNPELIADLLEVAYESLNRDVDLQPYVIPIARLLYIDKKERDKLESERYVQYRAAAMLDELISLNVTLPSEAVELMLSDYFFNDLPTEEFNSSIWWRLAERGINISCHINTLHSYVKNDESPTLTNNSILALWVCIRGGFFDTTIPNSNQTYRVWLWHLVTSCVHKLKKKYEDTTRSVAVGCLLETSMRYPETQCLILECMAKWGIAKPKSPRSDFQRDLKELFSRCKNHPGTNCLPVGYVITKNGVTRQRTDV
;
A
#
# COMPACT_ATOMS: atom_id res chain seq x y z
N MET A 1 -4.69 43.47 -21.33
CA MET A 1 -4.43 43.34 -19.88
C MET A 1 -3.49 42.17 -19.74
N LEU A 2 -2.24 42.41 -19.35
CA LEU A 2 -1.32 41.35 -18.96
C LEU A 2 -1.86 40.85 -17.62
N THR A 3 -2.46 39.66 -17.58
CA THR A 3 -2.62 38.94 -16.33
C THR A 3 -1.22 38.62 -15.87
N ASP A 4 -0.68 39.41 -14.93
CA ASP A 4 0.46 38.98 -14.14
C ASP A 4 0.09 37.60 -13.57
N ASP A 5 0.90 36.58 -13.80
CA ASP A 5 0.66 35.24 -13.29
C ASP A 5 0.91 35.25 -11.77
N ILE A 6 -0.03 35.82 -11.00
CA ILE A 6 0.07 36.05 -9.55
C ILE A 6 0.40 34.74 -8.82
N ILE A 7 -0.08 33.60 -9.32
CA ILE A 7 0.27 32.29 -8.76
C ILE A 7 1.76 31.97 -8.91
N LEU A 8 2.38 32.27 -10.04
CA LEU A 8 3.80 32.03 -10.27
C LEU A 8 4.66 32.90 -9.37
N ASP A 9 4.28 34.17 -9.18
CA ASP A 9 4.97 35.07 -8.25
C ASP A 9 4.89 34.55 -6.80
N LYS A 10 3.72 34.07 -6.38
CA LYS A 10 3.54 33.46 -5.04
C LYS A 10 4.36 32.19 -4.86
N LEU A 11 4.43 31.35 -5.88
CA LEU A 11 5.26 30.15 -5.89
C LEU A 11 6.76 30.50 -5.84
N GLN A 12 7.20 31.53 -6.58
CA GLN A 12 8.57 32.03 -6.53
C GLN A 12 8.92 32.61 -5.16
N GLN A 13 8.02 33.40 -4.56
CA GLN A 13 8.18 33.90 -3.20
C GLN A 13 8.30 32.76 -2.19
N PHE A 14 7.48 31.73 -2.34
CA PHE A 14 7.53 30.55 -1.47
C PHE A 14 8.89 29.85 -1.55
N VAL A 15 9.38 29.52 -2.75
CA VAL A 15 10.66 28.79 -2.89
C VAL A 15 11.89 29.63 -2.53
N SER A 16 11.78 30.96 -2.62
CA SER A 16 12.83 31.90 -2.21
C SER A 16 12.86 32.12 -0.69
N GLY A 17 11.79 31.77 0.02
CA GLY A 17 11.68 31.92 1.47
C GLY A 17 12.54 30.91 2.23
N ASP A 18 12.99 31.28 3.42
CA ASP A 18 13.60 30.35 4.36
C ASP A 18 12.58 29.33 4.91
N SER A 19 13.05 28.35 5.69
CA SER A 19 12.18 27.30 6.23
C SER A 19 11.00 27.85 7.06
N VAL A 20 11.23 28.87 7.90
CA VAL A 20 10.20 29.46 8.76
C VAL A 20 9.17 30.22 7.92
N GLN A 21 9.65 31.01 6.95
CA GLN A 21 8.81 31.73 6.02
C GLN A 21 7.92 30.76 5.24
N ARG A 22 8.50 29.67 4.69
CA ARG A 22 7.74 28.65 3.96
C ARG A 22 6.66 28.01 4.83
N GLN A 23 6.99 27.57 6.05
CA GLN A 23 5.99 27.02 6.96
C GLN A 23 4.81 27.98 7.18
N SER A 24 5.08 29.29 7.34
CA SER A 24 4.01 30.28 7.53
C SER A 24 3.15 30.52 6.27
N MET A 25 3.68 30.23 5.08
CA MET A 25 3.02 30.51 3.81
C MET A 25 2.20 29.32 3.27
N LYS A 26 2.55 28.07 3.62
CA LYS A 26 2.00 26.83 3.03
C LYS A 26 0.49 26.84 2.87
N THR A 27 -0.23 26.93 3.98
CA THR A 27 -1.70 26.87 3.99
C THR A 27 -2.32 28.02 3.20
N SER A 28 -1.74 29.23 3.29
CA SER A 28 -2.22 30.38 2.53
C SER A 28 -2.03 30.20 1.02
N LEU A 29 -0.92 29.58 0.61
CA LEU A 29 -0.61 29.29 -0.78
C LEU A 29 -1.51 28.18 -1.33
N ALA A 30 -1.69 27.08 -0.59
CA ALA A 30 -2.59 26.00 -0.97
C ALA A 30 -4.04 26.50 -1.14
N ASN A 31 -4.55 27.29 -0.19
CA ASN A 31 -5.87 27.92 -0.29
C ASN A 31 -5.98 28.88 -1.49
N TYR A 32 -4.90 29.61 -1.80
CA TYR A 32 -4.87 30.47 -2.97
C TYR A 32 -4.95 29.67 -4.27
N ILE A 33 -4.16 28.59 -4.40
CA ILE A 33 -4.20 27.68 -5.56
C ILE A 33 -5.60 27.11 -5.78
N LEU A 34 -6.27 26.70 -4.70
CA LEU A 34 -7.63 26.16 -4.77
C LEU A 34 -8.67 27.20 -5.20
N SER A 35 -8.51 28.45 -4.79
CA SER A 35 -9.49 29.51 -5.04
C SER A 35 -9.24 30.31 -6.33
N SER A 36 -8.02 30.30 -6.87
CA SER A 36 -7.69 31.06 -8.09
C SER A 36 -8.16 30.41 -9.39
N GLY A 37 -8.45 29.10 -9.36
CA GLY A 37 -8.75 28.32 -10.57
C GLY A 37 -7.50 27.98 -11.40
N GLU A 38 -6.30 28.26 -10.89
CA GLU A 38 -5.02 28.06 -11.59
C GLU A 38 -4.29 26.80 -11.13
N THR A 39 -5.02 25.82 -10.58
CA THR A 39 -4.46 24.58 -10.03
C THR A 39 -3.58 23.83 -11.03
N LEU A 40 -3.95 23.82 -12.32
CA LEU A 40 -3.13 23.19 -13.37
C LEU A 40 -1.81 23.93 -13.62
N ILE A 41 -1.82 25.26 -13.58
CA ILE A 41 -0.60 26.08 -13.75
C ILE A 41 0.32 25.84 -12.55
N ALA A 42 -0.22 25.88 -11.34
CA ALA A 42 0.51 25.59 -10.12
C ALA A 42 1.10 24.16 -10.14
N ALA A 43 0.31 23.16 -10.54
CA ALA A 43 0.76 21.78 -10.64
C ALA A 43 1.96 21.62 -11.58
N ASN A 44 1.85 22.14 -12.80
CA ASN A 44 2.93 22.07 -13.79
C ASN A 44 4.19 22.79 -13.31
N TRP A 45 4.04 23.94 -12.66
CA TRP A 45 5.17 24.68 -12.11
C TRP A 45 5.84 23.91 -10.97
N ILE A 46 5.08 23.41 -9.99
CA ILE A 46 5.59 22.68 -8.83
C ILE A 46 6.38 21.45 -9.28
N VAL A 47 5.82 20.63 -10.17
CA VAL A 47 6.52 19.41 -10.64
C VAL A 47 7.76 19.75 -11.45
N SER A 48 7.73 20.80 -12.26
CA SER A 48 8.90 21.26 -13.02
C SER A 48 10.00 21.75 -12.09
N TYR A 49 9.63 22.47 -11.04
CA TYR A 49 10.58 22.97 -10.05
C TYR A 49 11.20 21.82 -9.24
N ILE A 50 10.39 20.89 -8.75
CA ILE A 50 10.86 19.66 -8.08
C ILE A 50 11.82 18.89 -8.99
N ALA A 51 11.45 18.67 -10.26
CA ALA A 51 12.30 17.96 -11.22
C ALA A 51 13.66 18.67 -11.42
N SER A 52 13.69 20.01 -11.39
CA SER A 52 14.95 20.78 -11.48
C SER A 52 15.88 20.60 -10.28
N LEU A 53 15.34 20.22 -9.12
CA LEU A 53 16.09 19.97 -7.90
C LEU A 53 16.58 18.51 -7.79
N CYS A 54 16.14 17.63 -8.68
CA CYS A 54 16.49 16.22 -8.64
C CYS A 54 17.41 15.84 -9.81
N HIS A 55 18.31 14.87 -9.58
CA HIS A 55 19.22 14.37 -10.62
C HIS A 55 19.19 12.86 -10.76
N ASP A 56 19.16 12.40 -12.01
CA ASP A 56 19.11 10.99 -12.39
C ASP A 56 20.51 10.42 -12.65
N LYS A 57 20.73 9.19 -12.20
CA LYS A 57 21.78 8.31 -12.72
C LYS A 57 21.07 7.07 -13.25
N GLN A 58 20.78 7.08 -14.55
CA GLN A 58 20.50 5.96 -15.46
C GLN A 58 19.77 4.69 -14.92
N ASN A 59 18.71 4.32 -15.65
CA ASN A 59 18.13 2.98 -15.86
C ASN A 59 16.89 2.54 -15.05
N LYS A 60 16.41 3.28 -14.05
CA LYS A 60 15.16 2.90 -13.34
C LYS A 60 14.12 4.01 -13.17
N GLY A 61 14.37 5.21 -13.69
CA GLY A 61 13.46 6.36 -13.59
C GLY A 61 13.42 7.06 -12.23
N PHE A 62 14.14 6.55 -11.23
CA PHE A 62 14.23 7.15 -9.88
C PHE A 62 15.40 8.12 -9.75
N PHE A 63 15.24 9.08 -8.85
CA PHE A 63 16.27 10.08 -8.55
C PHE A 63 17.39 9.49 -7.70
N THR A 64 18.63 9.82 -8.05
CA THR A 64 19.83 9.42 -7.29
C THR A 64 20.32 10.50 -6.34
N LEU A 65 19.89 11.74 -6.59
CA LEU A 65 20.22 12.91 -5.79
C LEU A 65 19.01 13.84 -5.75
N VAL A 66 18.72 14.35 -4.56
CA VAL A 66 17.65 15.29 -4.27
C VAL A 66 18.29 16.50 -3.60
N ASN A 67 18.33 17.64 -4.30
CA ASN A 67 18.84 18.89 -3.75
C ASN A 67 17.73 19.56 -2.93
N ASN A 68 18.07 20.01 -1.72
CA ASN A 68 17.13 20.66 -0.81
C ASN A 68 15.83 19.84 -0.58
N PRO A 69 15.93 18.63 0.00
CA PRO A 69 14.77 17.75 0.25
C PRO A 69 13.70 18.40 1.14
N GLU A 70 14.07 19.33 2.03
CA GLU A 70 13.11 20.09 2.85
C GLU A 70 12.19 20.95 1.99
N LEU A 71 12.74 21.68 1.01
CA LEU A 71 11.94 22.47 0.08
C LEU A 71 11.03 21.61 -0.79
N ILE A 72 11.51 20.43 -1.22
CA ILE A 72 10.69 19.50 -1.99
C ILE A 72 9.53 18.98 -1.14
N ALA A 73 9.78 18.59 0.11
CA ALA A 73 8.70 18.18 1.01
C ALA A 73 7.69 19.30 1.26
N ASP A 74 8.16 20.54 1.44
CA ASP A 74 7.30 21.71 1.59
C ASP A 74 6.41 21.93 0.34
N LEU A 75 6.95 21.74 -0.86
CA LEU A 75 6.20 21.83 -2.12
C LEU A 75 5.20 20.68 -2.29
N LEU A 76 5.57 19.45 -1.90
CA LEU A 76 4.65 18.31 -1.92
C LEU A 76 3.46 18.53 -0.98
N GLU A 77 3.67 19.13 0.18
CA GLU A 77 2.59 19.47 1.10
C GLU A 77 1.63 20.51 0.51
N VAL A 78 2.17 21.59 -0.09
CA VAL A 78 1.35 22.58 -0.79
C VAL A 78 0.56 21.94 -1.93
N ALA A 79 1.19 21.07 -2.73
CA ALA A 79 0.53 20.37 -3.81
C ALA A 79 -0.57 19.43 -3.29
N TYR A 80 -0.31 18.69 -2.21
CA TYR A 80 -1.26 17.80 -1.56
C TYR A 80 -2.48 18.57 -1.01
N GLU A 81 -2.24 19.65 -0.27
CA GLU A 81 -3.29 20.49 0.31
C GLU A 81 -4.10 21.24 -0.76
N SER A 82 -3.60 21.34 -1.99
CA SER A 82 -4.26 22.01 -3.11
C SER A 82 -4.83 21.05 -4.17
N LEU A 83 -4.92 19.75 -3.89
CA LEU A 83 -5.57 18.80 -4.78
C LEU A 83 -7.07 19.13 -4.92
N ASN A 84 -7.52 19.31 -6.17
CA ASN A 84 -8.92 19.57 -6.51
C ASN A 84 -9.42 18.48 -7.48
N ARG A 85 -10.55 17.86 -7.14
CA ARG A 85 -11.16 16.77 -7.92
C ARG A 85 -11.65 17.22 -9.30
N ASP A 86 -11.93 18.50 -9.46
CA ASP A 86 -12.49 19.07 -10.69
C ASP A 86 -11.41 19.53 -11.69
N VAL A 87 -10.14 19.27 -11.39
CA VAL A 87 -9.00 19.69 -12.23
C VAL A 87 -8.22 18.47 -12.71
N ASP A 88 -7.56 18.60 -13.87
CA ASP A 88 -6.61 17.60 -14.34
C ASP A 88 -5.37 17.52 -13.42
N LEU A 89 -5.28 16.41 -12.68
CA LEU A 89 -4.18 16.11 -11.77
C LEU A 89 -3.12 15.17 -12.40
N GLN A 90 -3.25 14.82 -13.69
CA GLN A 90 -2.25 14.02 -14.41
C GLN A 90 -0.80 14.53 -14.27
N PRO A 91 -0.52 15.85 -14.27
CA PRO A 91 0.84 16.35 -14.21
C PRO A 91 1.65 15.88 -13.00
N TYR A 92 0.98 15.52 -11.90
CA TYR A 92 1.64 15.03 -10.69
C TYR A 92 2.08 13.56 -10.80
N VAL A 93 1.38 12.72 -11.55
CA VAL A 93 1.46 11.26 -11.40
C VAL A 93 2.88 10.72 -11.59
N ILE A 94 3.52 10.99 -12.74
CA ILE A 94 4.87 10.47 -13.02
C ILE A 94 5.94 11.16 -12.15
N PRO A 95 6.02 12.51 -12.08
CA PRO A 95 7.04 13.17 -11.28
C PRO A 95 7.05 12.75 -9.81
N ILE A 96 5.86 12.55 -9.22
CA ILE A 96 5.73 12.11 -7.83
C ILE A 96 6.04 10.62 -7.70
N ALA A 97 5.65 9.77 -8.66
CA ALA A 97 6.03 8.35 -8.67
C ALA A 97 7.55 8.15 -8.65
N ARG A 98 8.31 9.02 -9.32
CA ARG A 98 9.79 9.00 -9.30
C ARG A 98 10.41 9.37 -7.95
N LEU A 99 9.64 10.01 -7.06
CA LEU A 99 10.05 10.34 -5.69
C LEU A 99 9.72 9.25 -4.67
N LEU A 100 8.98 8.20 -5.06
CA LEU A 100 8.72 7.07 -4.16
C LEU A 100 10.03 6.43 -3.68
N TYR A 101 11.04 6.37 -4.54
CA TYR A 101 12.35 5.87 -4.17
C TYR A 101 13.47 6.85 -4.56
N ILE A 102 14.32 7.16 -3.58
CA ILE A 102 15.60 7.81 -3.83
C ILE A 102 16.65 6.69 -3.86
N ASP A 103 17.34 6.53 -4.99
CA ASP A 103 18.30 5.44 -5.24
C ASP A 103 19.61 5.67 -4.50
N LYS A 104 19.51 5.49 -3.19
CA LYS A 104 20.55 5.54 -2.17
C LYS A 104 20.30 4.40 -1.19
N LYS A 105 21.38 3.89 -0.58
CA LYS A 105 21.25 2.89 0.49
C LYS A 105 20.50 3.52 1.67
N GLU A 106 19.61 2.78 2.31
CA GLU A 106 18.79 3.29 3.44
C GLU A 106 19.59 3.94 4.57
N ARG A 107 20.75 3.38 4.90
CA ARG A 107 21.66 3.92 5.92
C ARG A 107 22.30 5.26 5.54
N ASP A 108 22.33 5.57 4.25
CA ASP A 108 22.96 6.77 3.69
C ASP A 108 21.89 7.86 3.39
N LYS A 109 20.59 7.56 3.54
CA LYS A 109 19.50 8.51 3.35
C LYS A 109 19.36 9.47 4.53
N LEU A 110 19.18 10.74 4.20
CA LEU A 110 18.84 11.79 5.17
C LEU A 110 17.39 11.64 5.64
N GLU A 111 17.08 12.17 6.81
CA GLU A 111 15.72 12.16 7.33
C GLU A 111 14.75 12.95 6.44
N SER A 112 15.20 14.10 5.93
CA SER A 112 14.45 14.91 4.97
C SER A 112 14.22 14.19 3.64
N GLU A 113 15.12 13.31 3.20
CA GLU A 113 14.92 12.46 2.02
C GLU A 113 13.85 11.40 2.27
N ARG A 114 13.86 10.73 3.44
CA ARG A 114 12.78 9.81 3.84
C ARG A 114 11.44 10.53 3.91
N TYR A 115 11.43 11.75 4.44
CA TYR A 115 10.23 12.58 4.51
C TYR A 115 9.66 12.95 3.13
N VAL A 116 10.52 13.20 2.14
CA VAL A 116 10.09 13.37 0.73
C VAL A 116 9.42 12.10 0.20
N GLN A 117 10.01 10.92 0.44
CA GLN A 117 9.41 9.64 0.00
C GLN A 117 8.06 9.39 0.67
N TYR A 118 7.94 9.68 1.96
CA TYR A 118 6.69 9.63 2.71
C TYR A 118 5.62 10.55 2.09
N ARG A 119 5.96 11.81 1.81
CA ARG A 119 5.03 12.77 1.17
C ARG A 119 4.66 12.37 -0.25
N ALA A 120 5.60 11.82 -1.01
CA ALA A 120 5.32 11.29 -2.34
C ALA A 120 4.34 10.10 -2.30
N ALA A 121 4.52 9.18 -1.35
CA ALA A 121 3.61 8.05 -1.15
C ALA A 121 2.20 8.52 -0.73
N ALA A 122 2.11 9.47 0.21
CA ALA A 122 0.83 10.06 0.61
C ALA A 122 0.11 10.74 -0.57
N MET A 123 0.84 11.50 -1.37
CA MET A 123 0.28 12.19 -2.54
C MET A 123 -0.18 11.21 -3.62
N LEU A 124 0.57 10.14 -3.89
CA LEU A 124 0.16 9.12 -4.86
C LEU A 124 -1.05 8.32 -4.37
N ASP A 125 -1.10 7.96 -3.08
CA ASP A 125 -2.29 7.29 -2.53
C ASP A 125 -3.55 8.13 -2.76
N GLU A 126 -3.47 9.45 -2.52
CA GLU A 126 -4.59 10.35 -2.74
C GLU A 126 -4.92 10.53 -4.23
N LEU A 127 -3.93 10.70 -5.12
CA LEU A 127 -4.20 10.73 -6.57
C LEU A 127 -4.91 9.46 -7.04
N ILE A 128 -4.54 8.30 -6.50
CA ILE A 128 -5.23 7.04 -6.80
C ILE A 128 -6.63 7.01 -6.15
N SER A 129 -6.81 7.55 -4.95
CA SER A 129 -8.13 7.68 -4.31
C SER A 129 -9.10 8.54 -5.14
N LEU A 130 -8.57 9.57 -5.81
CA LEU A 130 -9.29 10.49 -6.67
C LEU A 130 -9.57 9.95 -8.09
N ASN A 131 -9.29 8.66 -8.35
CA ASN A 131 -9.49 8.05 -9.67
C ASN A 131 -8.69 8.70 -10.82
N VAL A 132 -7.57 9.35 -10.51
CA VAL A 132 -6.65 9.90 -11.52
C VAL A 132 -6.10 8.76 -12.39
N THR A 133 -6.06 8.95 -13.70
CA THR A 133 -5.54 7.95 -14.67
C THR A 133 -4.05 7.69 -14.40
N LEU A 134 -3.61 6.44 -14.57
CA LEU A 134 -2.23 6.04 -14.29
C LEU A 134 -1.54 5.62 -15.59
N PRO A 135 -0.54 6.39 -16.08
CA PRO A 135 0.34 5.96 -17.15
C PRO A 135 1.10 4.68 -16.77
N SER A 136 1.47 3.86 -17.75
CA SER A 136 2.22 2.60 -17.52
C SER A 136 3.53 2.82 -16.78
N GLU A 137 4.26 3.88 -17.11
CA GLU A 137 5.50 4.27 -16.43
C GLU A 137 5.27 4.49 -14.92
N ALA A 138 4.20 5.19 -14.54
CA ALA A 138 3.89 5.42 -13.14
C ALA A 138 3.53 4.11 -12.41
N VAL A 139 2.81 3.21 -13.07
CA VAL A 139 2.50 1.88 -12.54
C VAL A 139 3.78 1.07 -12.32
N GLU A 140 4.70 1.05 -13.27
CA GLU A 140 6.00 0.37 -13.14
C GLU A 140 6.82 0.91 -11.97
N LEU A 141 6.83 2.24 -11.77
CA LEU A 141 7.49 2.87 -10.62
C LEU A 141 6.84 2.46 -9.29
N MET A 142 5.52 2.44 -9.21
CA MET A 142 4.78 2.04 -8.00
C MET A 142 4.88 0.55 -7.65
N LEU A 143 5.12 -0.30 -8.66
CA LEU A 143 5.29 -1.75 -8.50
C LEU A 143 6.75 -2.20 -8.31
N SER A 144 7.67 -1.25 -8.33
CA SER A 144 9.09 -1.55 -8.21
C SER A 144 9.45 -1.98 -6.78
N ASP A 145 10.36 -2.94 -6.67
CA ASP A 145 10.75 -3.54 -5.40
C ASP A 145 11.85 -2.72 -4.71
N TYR A 146 11.47 -2.03 -3.62
CA TYR A 146 12.38 -1.24 -2.80
C TYR A 146 12.14 -1.50 -1.33
N PHE A 147 13.24 -1.52 -0.58
CA PHE A 147 13.20 -1.63 0.87
C PHE A 147 13.09 -0.23 1.48
N PHE A 148 12.08 -0.03 2.33
CA PHE A 148 11.89 1.17 3.13
C PHE A 148 12.08 0.81 4.60
N ASN A 149 12.80 1.65 5.35
CA ASN A 149 12.92 1.49 6.80
C ASN A 149 12.12 2.56 7.55
N ASP A 150 10.88 2.80 7.10
CA ASP A 150 9.96 3.80 7.65
C ASP A 150 8.51 3.29 7.59
N LEU A 151 7.94 3.04 8.77
CA LEU A 151 6.61 2.43 8.92
C LEU A 151 5.48 3.27 8.28
N PRO A 152 5.40 4.61 8.49
CA PRO A 152 4.41 5.43 7.80
C PRO A 152 4.47 5.35 6.27
N THR A 153 5.66 5.28 5.69
CA THR A 153 5.82 5.11 4.23
C THR A 153 5.32 3.73 3.77
N GLU A 154 5.60 2.67 4.53
CA GLU A 154 5.07 1.32 4.23
C GLU A 154 3.54 1.23 4.32
N GLU A 155 2.93 1.97 5.26
CA GLU A 155 1.46 2.09 5.36
C GLU A 155 0.86 2.68 4.07
N PHE A 156 1.45 3.73 3.51
CA PHE A 156 1.01 4.30 2.24
C PHE A 156 1.31 3.37 1.06
N ASN A 157 2.48 2.75 0.98
CA ASN A 157 2.81 1.81 -0.10
C ASN A 157 1.84 0.62 -0.14
N SER A 158 1.51 0.04 1.02
CA SER A 158 0.50 -1.03 1.08
C SER A 158 -0.90 -0.57 0.67
N SER A 159 -1.27 0.68 0.96
CA SER A 159 -2.51 1.31 0.48
C SER A 159 -2.50 1.53 -1.04
N ILE A 160 -1.39 2.03 -1.60
CA ILE A 160 -1.19 2.19 -3.04
C ILE A 160 -1.38 0.83 -3.73
N TRP A 161 -0.69 -0.22 -3.28
CA TRP A 161 -0.82 -1.55 -3.87
C TRP A 161 -2.25 -2.10 -3.77
N TRP A 162 -2.93 -1.88 -2.64
CA TRP A 162 -4.35 -2.23 -2.52
C TRP A 162 -5.19 -1.54 -3.58
N ARG A 163 -5.08 -0.22 -3.73
CA ARG A 163 -5.88 0.55 -4.69
C ARG A 163 -5.53 0.23 -6.15
N LEU A 164 -4.25 -0.04 -6.46
CA LEU A 164 -3.84 -0.54 -7.77
C LEU A 164 -4.53 -1.87 -8.08
N ALA A 165 -4.57 -2.78 -7.10
CA ALA A 165 -5.26 -4.06 -7.26
C ALA A 165 -6.78 -3.88 -7.47
N GLU A 166 -7.44 -2.95 -6.77
CA GLU A 166 -8.87 -2.64 -6.98
C GLU A 166 -9.15 -2.16 -8.42
N ARG A 167 -8.16 -1.53 -9.05
CA ARG A 167 -8.22 -1.11 -10.45
C ARG A 167 -7.85 -2.23 -11.44
N GLY A 168 -7.62 -3.45 -10.96
CA GLY A 168 -7.26 -4.61 -11.78
C GLY A 168 -5.78 -4.67 -12.19
N ILE A 169 -4.92 -3.84 -11.62
CA ILE A 169 -3.48 -3.88 -11.88
C ILE A 169 -2.87 -5.04 -11.09
N ASN A 170 -2.12 -5.92 -11.77
CA ASN A 170 -1.52 -7.09 -11.14
C ASN A 170 -0.35 -6.69 -10.22
N ILE A 171 -0.53 -6.88 -8.92
CA ILE A 171 0.46 -6.60 -7.86
C ILE A 171 1.15 -7.87 -7.31
N SER A 172 1.16 -8.97 -8.08
CA SER A 172 1.71 -10.27 -7.64
C SER A 172 3.16 -10.21 -7.15
N CYS A 173 3.96 -9.26 -7.65
CA CYS A 173 5.31 -8.96 -7.16
C CYS A 173 5.38 -8.63 -5.66
N HIS A 174 4.31 -8.10 -5.07
CA HIS A 174 4.28 -7.68 -3.67
C HIS A 174 3.57 -8.67 -2.72
N ILE A 175 3.06 -9.80 -3.21
CA ILE A 175 2.35 -10.79 -2.37
C ILE A 175 3.20 -11.24 -1.17
N ASN A 176 4.50 -11.49 -1.39
CA ASN A 176 5.41 -11.89 -0.31
C ASN A 176 5.55 -10.79 0.76
N THR A 177 5.79 -9.55 0.34
CA THR A 177 5.95 -8.39 1.24
C THR A 177 4.67 -8.13 2.03
N LEU A 178 3.51 -8.14 1.37
CA LEU A 178 2.21 -8.03 2.00
C LEU A 178 1.99 -9.15 3.04
N HIS A 179 2.38 -10.39 2.73
CA HIS A 179 2.33 -11.48 3.71
C HIS A 179 3.19 -11.22 4.94
N SER A 180 4.41 -10.70 4.77
CA SER A 180 5.26 -10.36 5.91
C SER A 180 4.64 -9.27 6.78
N TYR A 181 4.04 -8.24 6.19
CA TYR A 181 3.36 -7.18 6.94
C TYR A 181 2.18 -7.72 7.77
N VAL A 182 1.33 -8.57 7.19
CA VAL A 182 0.23 -9.19 7.95
C VAL A 182 0.78 -10.05 9.10
N LYS A 183 1.86 -10.80 8.86
CA LYS A 183 2.47 -11.68 9.87
C LYS A 183 3.09 -10.88 11.02
N ASN A 184 3.86 -9.84 10.70
CA ASN A 184 4.64 -9.05 11.67
C ASN A 184 3.76 -8.16 12.54
N ASP A 185 2.63 -7.67 12.00
CA ASP A 185 1.64 -6.90 12.78
C ASP A 185 2.19 -5.61 13.39
N GLU A 186 3.04 -4.89 12.65
CA GLU A 186 3.74 -3.71 13.17
C GLU A 186 2.79 -2.54 13.48
N SER A 187 1.76 -2.37 12.65
CA SER A 187 0.64 -1.47 12.92
C SER A 187 -0.69 -2.03 12.41
N PRO A 188 -1.84 -1.61 12.98
CA PRO A 188 -3.16 -1.95 12.45
C PRO A 188 -3.38 -1.46 11.02
N THR A 189 -2.93 -0.25 10.67
CA THR A 189 -3.07 0.34 9.34
C THR A 189 -2.34 -0.49 8.29
N LEU A 190 -1.05 -0.77 8.51
CA LEU A 190 -0.23 -1.58 7.61
C LEU A 190 -0.82 -2.99 7.43
N THR A 191 -1.24 -3.59 8.55
CA THR A 191 -1.87 -4.92 8.54
C THR A 191 -3.16 -4.91 7.73
N ASN A 192 -4.05 -3.94 7.95
CA ASN A 192 -5.34 -3.88 7.29
C ASN A 192 -5.21 -3.60 5.79
N ASN A 193 -4.40 -2.62 5.40
CA ASN A 193 -4.09 -2.33 4.00
C ASN A 193 -3.52 -3.57 3.32
N SER A 194 -2.65 -4.31 4.00
CA SER A 194 -2.05 -5.53 3.44
C SER A 194 -3.06 -6.66 3.27
N ILE A 195 -3.95 -6.89 4.23
CA ILE A 195 -5.02 -7.90 4.09
C ILE A 195 -5.98 -7.50 2.96
N LEU A 196 -6.32 -6.21 2.86
CA LEU A 196 -7.17 -5.69 1.78
C LEU A 196 -6.53 -5.91 0.41
N ALA A 197 -5.25 -5.54 0.22
CA ALA A 197 -4.52 -5.81 -1.01
C ALA A 197 -4.52 -7.31 -1.38
N LEU A 198 -4.23 -8.20 -0.42
CA LEU A 198 -4.25 -9.64 -0.62
C LEU A 198 -5.66 -10.18 -0.93
N TRP A 199 -6.69 -9.61 -0.32
CA TRP A 199 -8.08 -9.94 -0.62
C TRP A 199 -8.41 -9.57 -2.08
N VAL A 200 -8.01 -8.39 -2.56
CA VAL A 200 -8.19 -8.06 -3.98
C VAL A 200 -7.41 -8.98 -4.90
N CYS A 201 -6.18 -9.36 -4.53
CA CYS A 201 -5.39 -10.34 -5.28
C CYS A 201 -6.11 -11.69 -5.44
N ILE A 202 -6.85 -12.13 -4.40
CA ILE A 202 -7.68 -13.34 -4.51
C ILE A 202 -8.80 -13.13 -5.51
N ARG A 203 -9.55 -12.02 -5.39
CA ARG A 203 -10.68 -11.70 -6.28
C ARG A 203 -10.24 -11.60 -7.75
N GLY A 204 -9.09 -10.97 -7.98
CA GLY A 204 -8.47 -10.80 -9.30
C GLY A 204 -7.72 -12.02 -9.83
N GLY A 205 -7.60 -13.10 -9.06
CA GLY A 205 -6.86 -14.30 -9.47
C GLY A 205 -5.34 -14.10 -9.59
N PHE A 206 -4.75 -13.11 -8.91
CA PHE A 206 -3.33 -12.79 -9.04
C PHE A 206 -2.42 -13.86 -8.45
N PHE A 207 -2.91 -14.64 -7.49
CA PHE A 207 -2.21 -15.83 -6.98
C PHE A 207 -2.06 -16.93 -8.05
N ASP A 208 -2.90 -16.96 -9.09
CA ASP A 208 -2.81 -17.93 -10.18
C ASP A 208 -1.67 -17.61 -11.17
N THR A 209 -1.05 -16.43 -11.03
CA THR A 209 0.10 -15.99 -11.84
C THR A 209 1.43 -16.35 -11.18
N THR A 210 2.51 -16.44 -11.97
CA THR A 210 3.85 -16.64 -11.42
C THR A 210 4.20 -15.48 -10.50
N ILE A 211 4.46 -15.77 -9.22
CA ILE A 211 4.89 -14.77 -8.25
C ILE A 211 6.39 -14.49 -8.47
N PRO A 212 6.78 -13.28 -8.90
CA PRO A 212 8.16 -12.94 -9.16
C PRO A 212 9.05 -13.20 -7.94
N ASN A 213 10.31 -13.58 -8.17
CA ASN A 213 11.31 -13.82 -7.13
C ASN A 213 10.93 -14.89 -6.08
N SER A 214 9.95 -15.75 -6.39
CA SER A 214 9.56 -16.88 -5.55
C SER A 214 9.56 -18.18 -6.33
N ASN A 215 10.21 -19.20 -5.77
CA ASN A 215 10.11 -20.59 -6.24
C ASN A 215 8.90 -21.32 -5.62
N GLN A 216 8.09 -20.64 -4.82
CA GLN A 216 6.94 -21.24 -4.15
C GLN A 216 5.72 -21.26 -5.06
N THR A 217 4.94 -22.33 -4.95
CA THR A 217 3.64 -22.42 -5.63
C THR A 217 2.62 -21.49 -4.97
N TYR A 218 1.58 -21.10 -5.72
CA TYR A 218 0.46 -20.31 -5.20
C TYR A 218 -0.17 -20.92 -3.94
N ARG A 219 -0.17 -22.26 -3.82
CA ARG A 219 -0.70 -22.99 -2.66
C ARG A 219 0.03 -22.65 -1.36
N VAL A 220 1.35 -22.43 -1.43
CA VAL A 220 2.15 -22.03 -0.25
C VAL A 220 1.77 -20.61 0.18
N TRP A 221 1.56 -19.71 -0.77
CA TRP A 221 1.15 -18.34 -0.46
C TRP A 221 -0.26 -18.24 0.08
N LEU A 222 -1.23 -18.97 -0.52
CA LEU A 222 -2.59 -19.08 0.03
C LEU A 222 -2.59 -19.65 1.45
N TRP A 223 -1.68 -20.57 1.72
CA TRP A 223 -1.53 -21.11 3.05
C TRP A 223 -0.97 -20.10 4.06
N HIS A 224 0.05 -19.34 3.67
CA HIS A 224 0.55 -18.22 4.48
C HIS A 224 -0.56 -17.20 4.75
N LEU A 225 -1.41 -16.92 3.74
CA LEU A 225 -2.56 -16.05 3.89
C LEU A 225 -3.54 -16.58 4.95
N VAL A 226 -4.01 -17.81 4.76
CA VAL A 226 -5.03 -18.42 5.61
C VAL A 226 -4.55 -18.47 7.05
N THR A 227 -3.30 -18.88 7.27
CA THR A 227 -2.76 -18.98 8.62
C THR A 227 -2.63 -17.60 9.27
N SER A 228 -2.08 -16.61 8.58
CA SER A 228 -2.00 -15.25 9.11
C SER A 228 -3.40 -14.66 9.39
N CYS A 229 -4.35 -14.74 8.46
CA CYS A 229 -5.70 -14.19 8.63
C CYS A 229 -6.49 -14.91 9.72
N VAL A 230 -6.44 -16.25 9.82
CA VAL A 230 -7.14 -16.96 10.90
C VAL A 230 -6.58 -16.56 12.27
N HIS A 231 -5.28 -16.26 12.37
CA HIS A 231 -4.67 -15.79 13.63
C HIS A 231 -5.18 -14.41 14.01
N LYS A 232 -5.41 -13.53 13.01
CA LYS A 232 -6.02 -12.20 13.20
C LYS A 232 -7.46 -12.25 13.73
N LEU A 233 -8.16 -13.38 13.67
CA LEU A 233 -9.52 -13.50 14.21
C LEU A 233 -9.58 -13.53 15.75
N LYS A 234 -8.43 -13.73 16.41
CA LYS A 234 -8.32 -13.79 17.88
C LYS A 234 -8.75 -12.46 18.52
N LYS A 235 -9.35 -12.55 19.72
CA LYS A 235 -9.87 -11.39 20.46
C LYS A 235 -8.85 -10.29 20.80
N LYS A 236 -7.55 -10.56 20.69
CA LYS A 236 -6.49 -9.57 20.97
C LYS A 236 -6.36 -8.52 19.85
N TYR A 237 -6.90 -8.80 18.67
CA TYR A 237 -6.90 -7.90 17.54
C TYR A 237 -8.14 -7.01 17.55
N GLU A 238 -8.02 -5.82 17.00
CA GLU A 238 -9.15 -4.89 16.85
C GLU A 238 -10.26 -5.47 15.97
N ASP A 239 -11.50 -5.07 16.21
CA ASP A 239 -12.65 -5.56 15.46
C ASP A 239 -12.58 -5.21 13.97
N THR A 240 -11.94 -4.10 13.60
CA THR A 240 -11.64 -3.71 12.21
C THR A 240 -10.75 -4.76 11.53
N THR A 241 -9.60 -5.08 12.15
CA THR A 241 -8.65 -6.08 11.66
C THR A 241 -9.28 -7.47 11.55
N ARG A 242 -10.09 -7.83 12.54
CA ARG A 242 -10.83 -9.10 12.56
C ARG A 242 -11.85 -9.17 11.42
N SER A 243 -12.53 -8.06 11.13
CA SER A 243 -13.53 -7.95 10.05
C SER A 243 -12.88 -8.05 8.67
N VAL A 244 -11.77 -7.35 8.45
CA VAL A 244 -11.02 -7.44 7.18
C VAL A 244 -10.47 -8.86 6.99
N ALA A 245 -9.92 -9.48 8.04
CA ALA A 245 -9.39 -10.84 7.98
C ALA A 245 -10.48 -11.89 7.67
N VAL A 246 -11.67 -11.79 8.28
CA VAL A 246 -12.76 -12.75 7.99
C VAL A 246 -13.31 -12.57 6.58
N GLY A 247 -13.41 -11.34 6.07
CA GLY A 247 -13.78 -11.06 4.68
C GLY A 247 -12.80 -11.69 3.69
N CYS A 248 -11.50 -11.48 3.90
CA CYS A 248 -10.46 -12.11 3.08
C CYS A 248 -10.54 -13.64 3.10
N LEU A 249 -10.79 -14.26 4.26
CA LEU A 249 -10.95 -15.71 4.38
C LEU A 249 -12.22 -16.24 3.70
N LEU A 250 -13.33 -15.49 3.76
CA LEU A 250 -14.57 -15.84 3.05
C LEU A 250 -14.35 -15.88 1.54
N GLU A 251 -13.65 -14.89 1.00
CA GLU A 251 -13.26 -14.85 -0.41
C GLU A 251 -12.29 -15.99 -0.75
N THR A 252 -11.26 -16.18 0.06
CA THR A 252 -10.25 -17.25 -0.12
C THR A 252 -10.93 -18.61 -0.20
N SER A 253 -11.83 -18.90 0.73
CA SER A 253 -12.55 -20.18 0.79
C SER A 253 -13.52 -20.40 -0.38
N MET A 254 -13.97 -19.32 -1.01
CA MET A 254 -14.83 -19.37 -2.19
C MET A 254 -14.01 -19.58 -3.47
N ARG A 255 -12.96 -18.79 -3.67
CA ARG A 255 -12.10 -18.85 -4.85
C ARG A 255 -11.23 -20.11 -4.88
N TYR A 256 -10.73 -20.53 -3.72
CA TYR A 256 -9.86 -21.69 -3.53
C TYR A 256 -10.48 -22.65 -2.49
N PRO A 257 -11.48 -23.46 -2.89
CA PRO A 257 -12.18 -24.37 -1.98
C PRO A 257 -11.27 -25.36 -1.24
N GLU A 258 -10.11 -25.68 -1.78
CA GLU A 258 -9.08 -26.50 -1.12
C GLU A 258 -8.64 -25.91 0.24
N THR A 259 -8.75 -24.60 0.43
CA THR A 259 -8.33 -23.91 1.67
C THR A 259 -9.31 -24.09 2.83
N GLN A 260 -10.53 -24.58 2.59
CA GLN A 260 -11.59 -24.69 3.61
C GLN A 260 -11.20 -25.57 4.81
N CYS A 261 -10.53 -26.72 4.55
CA CYS A 261 -10.01 -27.57 5.63
C CYS A 261 -8.97 -26.85 6.47
N LEU A 262 -8.00 -26.20 5.81
CA LEU A 262 -6.93 -25.49 6.47
C LEU A 262 -7.47 -24.37 7.38
N ILE A 263 -8.50 -23.65 6.93
CA ILE A 263 -9.17 -22.61 7.74
C ILE A 263 -9.72 -23.22 9.04
N LEU A 264 -10.46 -24.33 8.95
CA LEU A 264 -11.03 -24.99 10.13
C LEU A 264 -9.96 -25.58 11.05
N GLU A 265 -8.91 -26.19 10.50
CA GLU A 265 -7.79 -26.72 11.27
C GLU A 265 -7.08 -25.60 12.06
N CYS A 266 -6.79 -24.47 11.43
CA CYS A 266 -6.21 -23.29 12.09
C CYS A 266 -7.14 -22.74 13.18
N MET A 267 -8.45 -22.62 12.89
CA MET A 267 -9.43 -22.13 13.86
C MET A 267 -9.50 -23.03 15.10
N ALA A 268 -9.56 -24.34 14.90
CA ALA A 268 -9.56 -25.32 15.99
C ALA A 268 -8.26 -25.21 16.81
N LYS A 269 -7.11 -25.13 16.14
CA LYS A 269 -5.80 -25.02 16.79
C LYS A 269 -5.63 -23.75 17.63
N TRP A 270 -6.24 -22.65 17.21
CA TRP A 270 -6.17 -21.37 17.91
C TRP A 270 -7.39 -21.08 18.81
N GLY A 271 -8.27 -22.06 19.00
CA GLY A 271 -9.41 -21.95 19.91
C GLY A 271 -10.48 -20.94 19.45
N ILE A 272 -10.58 -20.70 18.13
CA ILE A 272 -11.60 -19.85 17.54
C ILE A 272 -12.87 -20.69 17.41
N ALA A 273 -13.91 -20.34 18.15
CA ALA A 273 -15.17 -21.07 18.16
C ALA A 273 -16.22 -20.42 17.25
N LYS A 274 -17.09 -21.26 16.66
CA LYS A 274 -18.24 -20.79 15.88
C LYS A 274 -19.19 -19.96 16.75
N PRO A 275 -19.56 -18.73 16.35
CA PRO A 275 -20.57 -17.95 17.04
C PRO A 275 -21.94 -18.66 17.04
N LYS A 276 -22.53 -18.86 18.22
CA LYS A 276 -23.88 -19.43 18.37
C LYS A 276 -24.95 -18.41 17.94
N SER A 277 -24.90 -17.23 18.57
CA SER A 277 -25.83 -16.11 18.36
C SER A 277 -25.04 -14.83 18.03
N PRO A 278 -24.86 -14.51 16.74
CA PRO A 278 -24.01 -13.38 16.32
C PRO A 278 -24.64 -12.04 16.69
N ARG A 279 -23.85 -11.14 17.28
CA ARG A 279 -24.25 -9.80 17.74
C ARG A 279 -23.50 -8.65 17.05
N SER A 280 -22.55 -8.96 16.18
CA SER A 280 -21.83 -8.00 15.36
C SER A 280 -21.63 -8.55 13.94
N ASP A 281 -21.32 -7.69 12.98
CA ASP A 281 -21.08 -8.09 11.59
C ASP A 281 -19.92 -9.08 11.48
N PHE A 282 -18.82 -8.82 12.18
CA PHE A 282 -17.74 -9.80 12.34
C PHE A 282 -18.23 -11.19 12.80
N GLN A 283 -19.13 -11.26 13.78
CA GLN A 283 -19.64 -12.56 14.26
C GLN A 283 -20.59 -13.23 13.25
N ARG A 284 -21.31 -12.44 12.44
CA ARG A 284 -22.13 -12.95 11.33
C ARG A 284 -21.23 -13.56 10.26
N ASP A 285 -20.20 -12.82 9.84
CA ASP A 285 -19.22 -13.27 8.84
C ASP A 285 -18.42 -14.48 9.31
N LEU A 286 -18.00 -14.50 10.57
CA LEU A 286 -17.32 -15.65 11.15
C LEU A 286 -18.23 -16.89 11.15
N LYS A 287 -19.52 -16.72 11.49
CA LYS A 287 -20.49 -17.83 11.47
C LYS A 287 -20.72 -18.36 10.04
N GLU A 288 -20.76 -17.46 9.06
CA GLU A 288 -20.83 -17.79 7.64
C GLU A 288 -19.58 -18.55 7.18
N LEU A 289 -18.38 -18.09 7.55
CA LEU A 289 -17.12 -18.76 7.23
C LEU A 289 -17.08 -20.19 7.76
N PHE A 290 -17.51 -20.39 9.02
CA PHE A 290 -17.68 -21.74 9.58
C PHE A 290 -18.72 -22.58 8.82
N SER A 291 -19.81 -21.98 8.37
CA SER A 291 -20.87 -22.67 7.61
C SER A 291 -20.32 -23.19 6.29
N ARG A 292 -19.61 -22.32 5.58
CA ARG A 292 -18.98 -22.59 4.29
C ARG A 292 -17.96 -23.72 4.39
N CYS A 293 -17.01 -23.59 5.31
CA CYS A 293 -15.91 -24.55 5.39
C CYS A 293 -16.33 -25.94 5.90
N LYS A 294 -17.47 -26.09 6.57
CA LYS A 294 -17.93 -27.38 7.14
C LYS A 294 -18.25 -28.43 6.07
N ASN A 295 -18.58 -28.01 4.85
CA ASN A 295 -19.14 -28.89 3.82
C ASN A 295 -18.12 -29.43 2.81
N HIS A 296 -16.83 -29.06 2.90
CA HIS A 296 -15.81 -29.56 1.99
C HIS A 296 -14.55 -30.04 2.72
N PRO A 297 -14.27 -31.35 2.70
CA PRO A 297 -12.94 -31.86 2.99
C PRO A 297 -12.05 -31.56 1.77
N GLY A 298 -11.61 -30.32 1.60
CA GLY A 298 -10.59 -30.01 0.60
C GLY A 298 -9.38 -30.94 0.77
N THR A 299 -8.79 -31.40 -0.32
CA THR A 299 -7.45 -32.00 -0.27
C THR A 299 -6.52 -30.97 0.36
N ASN A 300 -5.89 -31.36 1.46
CA ASN A 300 -5.04 -30.50 2.28
C ASN A 300 -4.20 -29.52 1.43
N CYS A 301 -4.39 -28.21 1.61
CA CYS A 301 -3.55 -27.19 0.97
C CYS A 301 -2.09 -27.23 1.43
N LEU A 302 -1.77 -27.94 2.51
CA LEU A 302 -0.40 -28.14 2.95
C LEU A 302 0.34 -28.97 1.89
N PRO A 303 1.42 -28.44 1.29
CA PRO A 303 2.31 -29.26 0.50
C PRO A 303 2.89 -30.39 1.36
N VAL A 304 3.28 -31.49 0.72
CA VAL A 304 3.93 -32.61 1.40
C VAL A 304 5.16 -32.12 2.18
N GLY A 305 5.28 -32.54 3.45
CA GLY A 305 6.38 -32.14 4.33
C GLY A 305 6.16 -30.82 5.08
N TYR A 306 4.92 -30.33 5.22
CA TYR A 306 4.59 -29.15 6.02
C TYR A 306 3.57 -29.46 7.13
N VAL A 307 3.75 -28.87 8.32
CA VAL A 307 2.86 -29.06 9.47
C VAL A 307 2.52 -27.77 10.18
N ILE A 308 1.26 -27.61 10.58
CA ILE A 308 0.76 -26.49 11.38
C ILE A 308 1.25 -26.67 12.80
N THR A 309 1.85 -25.64 13.38
CA THR A 309 2.29 -25.55 14.79
C THR A 309 1.60 -24.37 15.47
N LYS A 310 1.84 -24.17 16.77
CA LYS A 310 1.30 -23.00 17.49
C LYS A 310 1.92 -21.69 16.99
N ASN A 311 3.12 -21.76 16.38
CA ASN A 311 3.89 -20.61 15.90
C ASN A 311 3.65 -20.33 14.41
N GLY A 312 2.56 -20.86 13.84
CA GLY A 312 2.36 -20.90 12.40
C GLY A 312 2.87 -22.19 11.83
N VAL A 313 3.31 -22.18 10.58
CA VAL A 313 3.50 -23.43 9.85
C VAL A 313 4.94 -23.62 9.41
N THR A 314 5.43 -24.86 9.59
CA THR A 314 6.83 -25.20 9.45
C THR A 314 7.02 -26.38 8.51
N ARG A 315 8.10 -26.34 7.73
CA ARG A 315 8.56 -27.50 6.97
C ARG A 315 9.04 -28.56 7.97
N GLN A 316 8.52 -29.79 7.86
CA GLN A 316 9.05 -30.93 8.57
C GLN A 316 10.51 -31.12 8.14
N ARG A 317 11.43 -31.15 9.10
CA ARG A 317 12.75 -31.70 8.85
C ARG A 317 12.54 -33.19 8.57
N THR A 318 12.80 -33.60 7.33
CA THR A 318 13.07 -35.00 7.05
C THR A 318 14.44 -35.27 7.64
N ASP A 319 14.49 -35.94 8.78
CA ASP A 319 15.72 -36.54 9.26
C ASP A 319 16.16 -37.57 8.20
N VAL A 320 17.28 -37.28 7.55
CA VAL A 320 18.10 -38.27 6.85
C VAL A 320 19.26 -38.59 7.78
#